data_AF-A0AAW5RAV2-F1
#
_entry.id   AF-A0AAW5RAV2-F1
#
_cell.length_a   1.000
_cell.length_b   1.000
_cell.length_c   1.000
_cell.angle_alpha   90.00
_cell.angle_beta   90.00
_cell.angle_gamma   90.00
#
_symmetry.space_group_name_H-M   'P 1'
#
loop_
_entity.id
_entity.type
_entity.pdbx_description
1 polymer ?
#
loop_
_entity_poly.entity_id
_entity_poly.type
_entity_poly.pdbx_seq_one_letter_code
_entity_poly.pdbx_strand_id
1 'polypeptide(L)'
;MIKQLKEDIEAVFARDPAARNTLEVLTTYPGIHALIMHRVAHELWKKDHKGTARLLSSFSRFATGIEIHPGAKIGKRFFIDHGMGVVIGETAEIGDDVTLYHGVTLGGTTWNKGKRHPTLEDGVVVGAGAKILGPFTVHKGAKVGSNAVVTKEVPEGVTAVGNPARYIFKDKNQVEQDEANRRDYAESIGFQPYATTQDQSDPILEGIRVLLDRMQKNEKRMNILCQRLSELDPTFKPQGGKNQPLSKEELKIIEEVRRECEAQSKISTT
;
A
#
# COMPACT_ATOMS: atom_id res chain seq x y z
N MET A 1 -14.47 14.02 25.61
CA MET A 1 -15.39 13.60 24.53
C MET A 1 -15.58 14.68 23.47
N ILE A 2 -16.11 15.87 23.77
CA ILE A 2 -16.36 16.92 22.74
C ILE A 2 -15.06 17.37 22.03
N LYS A 3 -13.99 17.64 22.77
CA LYS A 3 -12.68 17.99 22.19
C LYS A 3 -12.17 16.91 21.22
N GLN A 4 -12.26 15.64 21.62
CA GLN A 4 -11.83 14.53 20.77
C GLN A 4 -12.72 14.36 19.54
N LEU A 5 -14.04 14.56 19.67
CA LEU A 5 -14.94 14.52 18.51
C LEU A 5 -14.58 15.59 17.47
N LYS A 6 -14.19 16.78 17.93
CA LYS A 6 -13.69 17.83 17.03
C LYS A 6 -12.42 17.36 16.30
N GLU A 7 -11.46 16.79 17.03
CA GLU A 7 -10.23 16.23 16.44
C GLU A 7 -10.54 15.09 15.45
N ASP A 8 -11.52 14.24 15.71
CA ASP A 8 -11.91 13.16 14.80
C ASP A 8 -12.54 13.71 13.51
N ILE A 9 -13.41 14.73 13.62
CA ILE A 9 -14.00 15.40 12.46
C ILE A 9 -12.93 16.09 11.62
N GLU A 10 -11.98 16.78 12.25
CA GLU A 10 -10.83 17.38 11.57
C GLU A 10 -9.98 16.31 10.85
N ALA A 11 -9.82 15.13 11.45
CA ALA A 11 -9.12 14.01 10.82
C ALA A 11 -9.85 13.48 9.57
N VAL A 12 -11.20 13.49 9.56
CA VAL A 12 -12.00 13.14 8.37
C VAL A 12 -11.68 14.12 7.24
N PHE A 13 -11.77 15.43 7.47
CA PHE A 13 -11.47 16.43 6.44
C PHE A 13 -10.03 16.37 5.92
N ALA A 14 -9.08 16.00 6.76
CA ALA A 14 -7.68 15.89 6.37
C ALA A 14 -7.39 14.65 5.49
N ARG A 15 -8.24 13.61 5.56
CA ARG A 15 -7.96 12.29 4.94
C ARG A 15 -8.97 11.88 3.88
N ASP A 16 -10.17 12.43 3.89
CA ASP A 16 -11.23 12.13 2.93
C ASP A 16 -11.57 13.37 2.09
N PRO A 17 -11.16 13.40 0.81
CA PRO A 17 -11.50 14.46 -0.12
C PRO A 17 -13.01 14.62 -0.38
N ALA A 18 -13.83 13.61 -0.07
CA ALA A 18 -15.28 13.66 -0.26
C ALA A 18 -16.01 14.42 0.86
N ALA A 19 -15.36 14.68 1.99
CA ALA A 19 -15.97 15.37 3.12
C ALA A 19 -16.10 16.87 2.84
N ARG A 20 -17.33 17.38 2.70
CA ARG A 20 -17.57 18.79 2.31
C ARG A 20 -17.83 19.71 3.50
N ASN A 21 -18.55 19.24 4.51
CA ASN A 21 -18.95 20.05 5.67
C ASN A 21 -19.23 19.21 6.92
N THR A 22 -19.20 19.84 8.09
CA THR A 22 -19.27 19.14 9.38
C THR A 22 -20.62 18.47 9.62
N LEU A 23 -21.70 19.07 9.14
CA LEU A 23 -23.04 18.50 9.30
C LEU A 23 -23.17 17.19 8.53
N GLU A 24 -22.65 17.16 7.30
CA GLU A 24 -22.54 15.94 6.50
C GLU A 24 -21.72 14.89 7.24
N VAL A 25 -20.51 15.21 7.68
CA VAL A 25 -19.66 14.28 8.43
C VAL A 25 -20.38 13.70 9.66
N LEU A 26 -21.06 14.55 10.43
CA LEU A 26 -21.80 14.12 11.61
C LEU A 26 -23.06 13.29 11.31
N THR A 27 -23.65 13.39 10.12
CA THR A 27 -24.92 12.73 9.78
C THR A 27 -24.75 11.50 8.89
N THR A 28 -23.70 11.45 8.07
CA THR A 28 -23.53 10.41 7.04
C THR A 28 -22.32 9.51 7.25
N TYR A 29 -21.36 9.84 8.14
CA TYR A 29 -20.16 9.03 8.32
C TYR A 29 -20.34 7.96 9.41
N PRO A 30 -20.49 6.67 9.05
CA PRO A 30 -20.70 5.60 10.02
C PRO A 30 -19.48 5.42 10.95
N GLY A 31 -18.27 5.74 10.46
CA GLY A 31 -17.05 5.72 11.27
C GLY A 31 -17.11 6.65 12.49
N ILE A 32 -17.62 7.86 12.31
CA ILE A 32 -17.79 8.83 13.42
C ILE A 32 -18.86 8.33 14.39
N HIS A 33 -19.99 7.83 13.89
CA HIS A 33 -21.05 7.28 14.74
C HIS A 33 -20.57 6.11 15.59
N ALA A 34 -19.85 5.17 14.98
CA ALA A 34 -19.28 4.01 15.66
C ALA A 34 -18.27 4.44 16.73
N LEU A 35 -17.45 5.46 16.48
CA LEU A 35 -16.49 5.99 17.45
C LEU A 35 -17.16 6.65 18.65
N ILE A 36 -18.19 7.46 18.44
CA ILE A 36 -18.96 8.07 19.52
C ILE A 36 -19.57 6.98 20.42
N MET A 37 -20.25 6.01 19.82
CA MET A 37 -20.88 4.91 20.54
C MET A 37 -19.85 4.02 21.25
N HIS A 38 -18.72 3.72 20.60
CA HIS A 38 -17.63 2.95 21.21
C HIS A 38 -17.08 3.67 22.44
N ARG A 39 -16.84 4.98 22.39
CA ARG A 39 -16.31 5.72 23.55
C ARG A 39 -17.25 5.65 24.75
N VAL A 40 -18.56 5.78 24.53
CA VAL A 40 -19.56 5.58 25.60
C VAL A 40 -19.54 4.13 26.11
N ALA A 41 -19.52 3.15 25.20
CA ALA A 41 -19.46 1.73 25.57
C ALA A 41 -18.17 1.37 26.33
N HIS A 42 -17.04 1.98 25.96
CA HIS A 42 -15.74 1.79 26.59
C HIS A 42 -15.72 2.34 28.02
N GLU A 43 -16.32 3.52 28.25
CA GLU A 43 -16.48 4.06 29.61
C GLU A 43 -17.37 3.16 30.48
N LEU A 44 -18.49 2.67 29.93
CA LEU A 44 -19.34 1.69 30.63
C LEU A 44 -18.58 0.40 30.93
N TRP A 45 -17.76 -0.07 29.99
CA TRP A 45 -16.94 -1.25 30.15
C TRP A 45 -15.91 -1.08 31.27
N LYS A 46 -15.25 0.08 31.37
CA LYS A 46 -14.29 0.38 32.45
C LYS A 46 -14.96 0.47 33.83
N LYS A 47 -16.21 0.91 33.89
CA LYS A 47 -17.03 0.98 35.13
C LYS A 47 -17.72 -0.34 35.49
N ASP A 48 -17.30 -1.44 34.88
CA ASP A 48 -17.83 -2.80 35.09
C ASP A 48 -19.30 -3.03 34.68
N HIS A 49 -19.91 -2.10 33.94
CA HIS A 49 -21.22 -2.29 33.32
C HIS A 49 -21.12 -3.06 32.00
N LYS A 50 -20.54 -4.27 32.06
CA LYS A 50 -20.15 -5.07 30.88
C LYS A 50 -21.34 -5.43 29.98
N GLY A 51 -22.48 -5.80 30.57
CA GLY A 51 -23.70 -6.15 29.82
C GLY A 51 -24.21 -4.98 28.97
N THR A 52 -24.38 -3.81 29.57
CA THR A 52 -24.82 -2.59 28.88
C THR A 52 -23.81 -2.15 27.82
N ALA A 53 -22.52 -2.23 28.11
CA ALA A 53 -21.46 -1.93 27.15
C ALA A 53 -21.53 -2.85 25.91
N ARG A 54 -21.80 -4.15 26.11
CA ARG A 54 -22.00 -5.12 25.01
C ARG A 54 -23.26 -4.83 24.21
N LEU A 55 -24.38 -4.53 24.86
CA LEU A 55 -25.62 -4.16 24.18
C LEU A 55 -25.43 -2.92 23.30
N LEU A 56 -24.77 -1.88 23.82
CA LEU A 56 -24.47 -0.67 23.05
C LEU A 56 -23.53 -0.94 21.87
N SER A 57 -22.49 -1.76 22.07
CA SER A 57 -21.59 -2.19 20.98
C SER A 57 -22.33 -3.01 19.90
N SER A 58 -23.24 -3.89 20.29
CA SER A 58 -24.10 -4.64 19.37
C SER A 58 -25.05 -3.73 18.59
N PHE A 59 -25.66 -2.73 19.25
CA PHE A 59 -26.47 -1.73 18.57
C PHE A 59 -25.64 -0.88 17.60
N SER A 60 -24.44 -0.44 18.00
CA SER A 60 -23.51 0.29 17.13
C SER A 60 -23.18 -0.54 15.89
N ARG A 61 -22.88 -1.83 16.03
CA ARG A 61 -22.65 -2.74 14.91
C ARG A 61 -23.87 -2.82 13.99
N PHE A 62 -25.06 -2.96 14.54
CA PHE A 62 -26.30 -3.03 13.76
C PHE A 62 -26.53 -1.73 12.95
N ALA A 63 -26.34 -0.58 13.58
CA ALA A 63 -26.60 0.72 12.95
C ALA A 63 -25.53 1.14 11.92
N THR A 64 -24.26 0.75 12.12
CA THR A 64 -23.12 1.27 11.33
C THR A 64 -22.43 0.22 10.47
N GLY A 65 -22.64 -1.08 10.73
CA GLY A 65 -21.87 -2.16 10.12
C GLY A 65 -20.44 -2.31 10.65
N ILE A 66 -20.03 -1.51 11.64
CA ILE A 66 -18.70 -1.53 12.27
C ILE A 66 -18.80 -2.21 13.64
N GLU A 67 -18.07 -3.30 13.84
CA GLU A 67 -17.99 -3.99 15.11
C GLU A 67 -16.75 -3.56 15.89
N ILE A 68 -16.95 -2.84 17.00
CA ILE A 68 -15.87 -2.48 17.93
C ILE A 68 -16.21 -3.05 19.31
N HIS A 69 -15.37 -3.95 19.81
CA HIS A 69 -15.55 -4.47 21.15
C HIS A 69 -15.33 -3.35 22.20
N PRO A 70 -16.16 -3.23 23.26
CA PRO A 70 -16.01 -2.16 24.25
C PRO A 70 -14.66 -2.16 24.98
N GLY A 71 -14.01 -3.31 25.09
CA GLY A 71 -12.68 -3.46 25.69
C GLY A 71 -11.51 -2.94 24.84
N ALA A 72 -11.71 -2.71 23.54
CA ALA A 72 -10.65 -2.21 22.66
C ALA A 72 -10.20 -0.82 23.11
N LYS A 73 -8.91 -0.52 22.98
CA LYS A 73 -8.36 0.81 23.27
C LYS A 73 -8.09 1.53 21.97
N ILE A 74 -8.65 2.72 21.82
CA ILE A 74 -8.53 3.53 20.61
C ILE A 74 -7.97 4.91 20.98
N GLY A 75 -6.91 5.31 20.29
CA GLY A 75 -6.30 6.63 20.38
C GLY A 75 -7.14 7.74 19.77
N LYS A 76 -6.49 8.86 19.49
CA LYS A 76 -7.09 10.07 18.91
C LYS A 76 -7.01 10.06 17.39
N ARG A 77 -7.93 10.76 16.73
CA ARG A 77 -7.92 10.94 15.25
C ARG A 77 -7.87 9.59 14.52
N PHE A 78 -8.49 8.58 15.13
CA PHE A 78 -8.69 7.29 14.50
C PHE A 78 -9.74 7.43 13.42
N PHE A 79 -9.39 7.04 12.19
CA PHE A 79 -10.24 7.23 11.04
C PHE A 79 -10.69 5.87 10.49
N ILE A 80 -12.00 5.69 10.36
CA ILE A 80 -12.60 4.51 9.75
C ILE A 80 -13.30 4.97 8.47
N ASP A 81 -12.71 4.64 7.32
CA ASP A 81 -13.23 5.03 6.02
C ASP A 81 -14.12 3.93 5.43
N HIS A 82 -15.31 4.32 4.96
CA HIS A 82 -16.46 3.51 4.56
C HIS A 82 -17.01 2.57 5.67
N GLY A 83 -16.15 1.94 6.46
CA GLY A 83 -16.43 1.25 7.71
C GLY A 83 -17.14 -0.11 7.64
N MET A 84 -17.91 -0.39 6.59
CA MET A 84 -18.69 -1.63 6.50
C MET A 84 -17.81 -2.87 6.71
N GLY A 85 -18.19 -3.74 7.65
CA GLY A 85 -17.48 -4.99 7.92
C GLY A 85 -16.14 -4.85 8.64
N VAL A 86 -15.83 -3.68 9.21
CA VAL A 86 -14.69 -3.52 10.12
C VAL A 86 -14.98 -4.26 11.43
N VAL A 87 -14.02 -5.04 11.90
CA VAL A 87 -14.11 -5.84 13.14
C VAL A 87 -12.88 -5.60 14.01
N ILE A 88 -13.07 -5.05 15.20
CA ILE A 88 -12.03 -4.73 16.18
C ILE A 88 -12.28 -5.51 17.46
N GLY A 89 -11.40 -6.47 17.77
CA GLY A 89 -11.56 -7.36 18.90
C GLY A 89 -11.20 -6.75 20.27
N GLU A 90 -11.53 -7.49 21.33
CA GLU A 90 -11.52 -7.01 22.72
C GLU A 90 -10.19 -6.42 23.20
N THR A 91 -9.08 -7.06 22.86
CA THR A 91 -7.75 -6.67 23.38
C THR A 91 -6.93 -5.92 22.35
N ALA A 92 -7.59 -5.39 21.31
CA ALA A 92 -6.94 -4.58 20.30
C ALA A 92 -6.54 -3.23 20.91
N GLU A 93 -5.36 -2.75 20.56
CA GLU A 93 -4.85 -1.45 20.95
C GLU A 93 -4.50 -0.68 19.69
N ILE A 94 -5.08 0.50 19.53
CA ILE A 94 -4.93 1.33 18.33
C ILE A 94 -4.41 2.68 18.78
N GLY A 95 -3.27 3.09 18.24
CA GLY A 95 -2.62 4.37 18.49
C GLY A 95 -3.34 5.56 17.87
N ASP A 96 -2.66 6.70 17.86
CA ASP A 96 -3.15 7.94 17.28
C ASP A 96 -3.00 7.92 15.75
N ASP A 97 -3.87 8.65 15.04
CA ASP A 97 -3.76 8.85 13.59
C ASP A 97 -3.82 7.58 12.72
N VAL A 98 -4.31 6.47 13.28
CA VAL A 98 -4.51 5.22 12.53
C VAL A 98 -5.70 5.35 11.59
N THR A 99 -5.59 4.75 10.41
CA THR A 99 -6.67 4.68 9.42
C THR A 99 -7.00 3.22 9.06
N LEU A 100 -8.27 2.83 9.18
CA LEU A 100 -8.78 1.56 8.66
C LEU A 100 -9.79 1.80 7.56
N TYR A 101 -9.70 1.05 6.47
CA TYR A 101 -10.74 0.97 5.46
C TYR A 101 -11.77 -0.12 5.80
N HIS A 102 -12.86 -0.19 5.02
CA HIS A 102 -13.90 -1.22 5.15
C HIS A 102 -13.35 -2.66 5.13
N GLY A 103 -14.04 -3.58 5.78
CA GLY A 103 -13.73 -5.02 5.78
C GLY A 103 -12.46 -5.42 6.55
N VAL A 104 -11.80 -4.47 7.24
CA VAL A 104 -10.60 -4.75 8.05
C VAL A 104 -10.95 -5.57 9.29
N THR A 105 -10.13 -6.55 9.64
CA THR A 105 -10.29 -7.31 10.89
C THR A 105 -9.02 -7.26 11.73
N LEU A 106 -9.15 -6.81 12.97
CA LEU A 106 -8.16 -6.92 14.04
C LEU A 106 -8.57 -8.09 14.94
N GLY A 107 -8.15 -9.29 14.56
CA GLY A 107 -8.65 -10.56 15.08
C GLY A 107 -7.67 -11.26 16.02
N GLY A 108 -8.20 -12.19 16.81
CA GLY A 108 -7.41 -13.08 17.66
C GLY A 108 -7.10 -14.41 16.98
N THR A 109 -5.99 -15.04 17.37
CA THR A 109 -5.58 -16.38 16.90
C THR A 109 -5.72 -17.47 17.97
N THR A 110 -5.97 -17.09 19.22
CA THR A 110 -5.99 -18.01 20.38
C THR A 110 -7.28 -17.93 21.16
N TRP A 111 -7.69 -19.04 21.75
CA TRP A 111 -8.85 -19.16 22.66
C TRP A 111 -8.54 -18.74 24.11
N ASN A 112 -7.27 -18.47 24.42
CA ASN A 112 -6.82 -18.13 25.77
C ASN A 112 -7.36 -16.76 26.21
N LYS A 113 -7.72 -16.68 27.51
CA LYS A 113 -8.06 -15.42 28.16
C LYS A 113 -6.77 -14.59 28.32
N GLY A 114 -6.64 -13.51 27.56
CA GLY A 114 -5.45 -12.64 27.54
C GLY A 114 -5.37 -11.75 26.31
N LYS A 115 -4.22 -11.06 26.15
CA LYS A 115 -3.87 -10.31 24.94
C LYS A 115 -3.80 -11.29 23.76
N ARG A 116 -4.62 -11.04 22.74
CA ARG A 116 -4.78 -11.94 21.58
C ARG A 116 -5.04 -11.20 20.27
N HIS A 117 -5.42 -9.93 20.34
CA HIS A 117 -5.63 -9.05 19.19
C HIS A 117 -4.41 -8.14 18.99
N PRO A 118 -4.21 -7.60 17.79
CA PRO A 118 -3.02 -6.83 17.47
C PRO A 118 -2.97 -5.48 18.18
N THR A 119 -1.76 -4.91 18.20
CA THR A 119 -1.51 -3.51 18.53
C THR A 119 -1.13 -2.78 17.25
N LEU A 120 -1.81 -1.69 16.92
CA LEU A 120 -1.43 -0.77 15.84
C LEU A 120 -0.85 0.49 16.47
N GLU A 121 0.39 0.82 16.15
CA GLU A 121 1.02 2.08 16.59
C GLU A 121 0.56 3.27 15.73
N ASP A 122 1.06 4.45 16.06
CA ASP A 122 0.59 5.71 15.49
C ASP A 122 0.77 5.77 13.96
N GLY A 123 -0.19 6.36 13.26
CA GLY A 123 -0.12 6.60 11.82
C GLY A 123 -0.16 5.35 10.94
N VAL A 124 -0.47 4.18 11.51
CA VAL A 124 -0.66 2.95 10.73
C VAL A 124 -1.86 3.09 9.79
N VAL A 125 -1.70 2.63 8.55
CA VAL A 125 -2.79 2.61 7.55
C VAL A 125 -3.08 1.18 7.13
N VAL A 126 -4.33 0.76 7.24
CA VAL A 126 -4.75 -0.61 6.93
C VAL A 126 -5.78 -0.60 5.80
N GLY A 127 -5.36 -1.09 4.65
CA GLY A 127 -6.15 -1.17 3.41
C GLY A 127 -7.39 -2.06 3.53
N ALA A 128 -8.31 -1.86 2.60
CA ALA A 128 -9.62 -2.50 2.61
C ALA A 128 -9.52 -4.03 2.66
N GLY A 129 -10.34 -4.67 3.48
CA GLY A 129 -10.43 -6.13 3.56
C GLY A 129 -9.25 -6.82 4.26
N ALA A 130 -8.22 -6.10 4.72
CA ALA A 130 -7.06 -6.72 5.36
C ALA A 130 -7.40 -7.43 6.69
N LYS A 131 -6.65 -8.49 7.00
CA LYS A 131 -6.81 -9.29 8.22
C LYS A 131 -5.49 -9.28 9.00
N ILE A 132 -5.51 -8.71 10.20
CA ILE A 132 -4.36 -8.67 11.12
C ILE A 132 -4.71 -9.56 12.31
N LEU A 133 -4.05 -10.71 12.41
CA LEU A 133 -4.48 -11.81 13.26
C LEU A 133 -3.39 -12.20 14.27
N GLY A 134 -3.60 -11.85 15.53
CA GLY A 134 -2.74 -12.25 16.66
C GLY A 134 -2.23 -11.09 17.51
N PRO A 135 -1.61 -11.39 18.66
CA PRO A 135 -1.15 -10.39 19.64
C PRO A 135 0.24 -9.85 19.30
N PHE A 136 0.40 -9.25 18.12
CA PHE A 136 1.66 -8.63 17.70
C PHE A 136 1.47 -7.17 17.33
N THR A 137 2.58 -6.45 17.17
CA THR A 137 2.57 -5.02 16.86
C THR A 137 2.76 -4.76 15.36
N VAL A 138 1.94 -3.85 14.83
CA VAL A 138 2.16 -3.18 13.55
C VAL A 138 2.70 -1.80 13.90
N HIS A 139 3.99 -1.60 13.63
CA HIS A 139 4.72 -0.44 14.12
C HIS A 139 4.35 0.85 13.39
N LYS A 140 4.79 1.96 13.98
CA LYS A 140 4.45 3.32 13.57
C LYS A 140 4.59 3.54 12.06
N GLY A 141 3.60 4.20 11.46
CA GLY A 141 3.60 4.53 10.04
C GLY A 141 3.64 3.34 9.07
N ALA A 142 3.54 2.10 9.54
CA ALA A 142 3.46 0.94 8.68
C ALA A 142 2.15 0.95 7.88
N LYS A 143 2.19 0.32 6.70
CA LYS A 143 1.05 0.23 5.79
C LYS A 143 0.71 -1.23 5.55
N VAL A 144 -0.56 -1.58 5.63
CA VAL A 144 -1.04 -2.91 5.30
C VAL A 144 -1.87 -2.81 4.03
N GLY A 145 -1.50 -3.55 2.99
CA GLY A 145 -2.20 -3.56 1.72
C GLY A 145 -3.60 -4.16 1.82
N SER A 146 -4.46 -3.80 0.88
CA SER A 146 -5.82 -4.35 0.79
C SER A 146 -5.79 -5.87 0.67
N ASN A 147 -6.73 -6.54 1.34
CA ASN A 147 -6.85 -8.01 1.42
C ASN A 147 -5.59 -8.75 1.91
N ALA A 148 -4.61 -8.04 2.48
CA ALA A 148 -3.44 -8.68 3.06
C ALA A 148 -3.80 -9.47 4.32
N VAL A 149 -3.13 -10.61 4.54
CA VAL A 149 -3.27 -11.42 5.75
C VAL A 149 -1.97 -11.37 6.52
N VAL A 150 -1.96 -10.57 7.60
CA VAL A 150 -0.79 -10.30 8.43
C VAL A 150 -0.88 -11.15 9.70
N THR A 151 0.14 -11.99 9.90
CA THR A 151 0.23 -12.93 11.04
C THR A 151 1.51 -12.75 11.86
N LYS A 152 2.30 -11.72 11.54
CA LYS A 152 3.58 -11.38 12.17
C LYS A 152 3.73 -9.86 12.25
N GLU A 153 4.60 -9.40 13.13
CA GLU A 153 4.93 -7.98 13.30
C GLU A 153 5.25 -7.29 11.98
N VAL A 154 4.86 -6.02 11.83
CA VAL A 154 5.20 -5.21 10.67
C VAL A 154 6.11 -4.09 11.15
N PRO A 155 7.36 -3.99 10.65
CA PRO A 155 8.30 -2.96 11.08
C PRO A 155 7.84 -1.53 10.74
N GLU A 156 8.44 -0.56 11.42
CA GLU A 156 8.13 0.87 11.25
C GLU A 156 8.27 1.31 9.79
N GLY A 157 7.27 2.03 9.27
CA GLY A 157 7.27 2.57 7.91
C GLY A 157 7.21 1.54 6.77
N VAL A 158 7.20 0.24 7.06
CA VAL A 158 7.18 -0.83 6.05
C VAL A 158 5.78 -1.07 5.53
N THR A 159 5.67 -1.47 4.26
CA THR A 159 4.39 -1.89 3.66
C THR A 159 4.29 -3.42 3.62
N ALA A 160 3.27 -4.01 4.25
CA ALA A 160 2.97 -5.44 4.21
C ALA A 160 1.81 -5.73 3.24
N VAL A 161 2.01 -6.60 2.25
CA VAL A 161 0.98 -6.95 1.25
C VAL A 161 0.87 -8.45 1.02
N GLY A 162 -0.28 -8.91 0.51
CA GLY A 162 -0.51 -10.30 0.10
C GLY A 162 -1.01 -11.24 1.21
N ASN A 163 -1.26 -12.49 0.83
CA ASN A 163 -1.75 -13.54 1.72
C ASN A 163 -0.93 -14.83 1.50
N PRO A 164 -0.08 -15.25 2.45
CA PRO A 164 0.32 -14.53 3.66
C PRO A 164 1.14 -13.27 3.34
N ALA A 165 1.08 -12.26 4.21
CA ALA A 165 1.72 -10.97 3.95
C ALA A 165 3.25 -11.07 3.79
N ARG A 166 3.80 -10.22 2.93
CA ARG A 166 5.22 -10.01 2.68
C ARG A 166 5.55 -8.53 2.75
N TYR A 167 6.76 -8.21 3.21
CA TYR A 167 7.21 -6.83 3.33
C TYR A 167 7.74 -6.30 2.00
N ILE A 168 7.27 -5.13 1.61
CA ILE A 168 7.86 -4.28 0.58
C ILE A 168 8.73 -3.28 1.33
N PHE A 169 10.04 -3.48 1.24
CA PHE A 169 11.01 -2.50 1.69
C PHE A 169 11.12 -1.43 0.62
N LYS A 170 10.67 -0.20 0.93
CA LYS A 170 11.03 0.98 0.14
C LYS A 170 12.40 1.44 0.62
N ASP A 171 13.46 0.85 0.08
CA ASP A 171 14.80 1.39 0.30
C ASP A 171 14.94 2.63 -0.59
N LYS A 172 14.86 3.83 0.00
CA LYS A 172 14.93 5.10 -0.74
C LYS A 172 16.22 5.22 -1.54
N ASN A 173 17.33 4.68 -1.02
CA ASN A 173 18.61 4.68 -1.72
C ASN A 173 18.58 3.74 -2.94
N GLN A 174 17.89 2.60 -2.85
CA GLN A 174 17.70 1.71 -4.00
C GLN A 174 16.74 2.31 -5.03
N VAL A 175 15.68 3.02 -4.63
CA VAL A 175 14.77 3.65 -5.59
C VAL A 175 15.48 4.75 -6.38
N GLU A 176 16.27 5.60 -5.73
CA GLU A 176 17.07 6.63 -6.41
C GLU A 176 18.15 6.01 -7.32
N GLN A 177 18.83 4.94 -6.86
CA GLN A 177 19.81 4.21 -7.67
C GLN A 177 19.16 3.47 -8.84
N ASP A 178 18.02 2.82 -8.65
CA ASP A 178 17.29 2.11 -9.68
C ASP A 178 16.73 3.10 -10.71
N GLU A 179 16.23 4.26 -10.28
CA GLU A 179 15.82 5.33 -11.20
C GLU A 179 17.00 5.91 -11.98
N ALA A 180 18.15 6.13 -11.35
CA ALA A 180 19.38 6.55 -12.04
C ALA A 180 19.83 5.49 -13.05
N ASN A 181 19.91 4.22 -12.64
CA ASN A 181 20.27 3.10 -13.51
C ASN A 181 19.32 2.94 -14.70
N ARG A 182 18.02 3.19 -14.49
CA ARG A 182 17.00 3.17 -15.56
C ARG A 182 17.19 4.32 -16.54
N ARG A 183 17.53 5.53 -16.05
CA ARG A 183 17.83 6.70 -16.91
C ARG A 183 19.09 6.46 -17.73
N ASP A 184 20.16 6.01 -17.11
CA ASP A 184 21.44 5.72 -17.79
C ASP A 184 21.26 4.64 -18.86
N TYR A 185 20.46 3.61 -18.57
CA TYR A 185 20.17 2.57 -19.54
C TYR A 185 19.26 3.04 -20.67
N ALA A 186 18.20 3.80 -20.35
CA ALA A 186 17.35 4.42 -21.35
C ALA A 186 18.17 5.30 -22.32
N GLU A 187 19.13 6.08 -21.81
CA GLU A 187 20.09 6.83 -22.63
C GLU A 187 20.98 5.91 -23.46
N SER A 188 21.49 4.82 -22.89
CA SER A 188 22.36 3.87 -23.60
C SER A 188 21.67 3.19 -24.80
N ILE A 189 20.35 2.99 -24.74
CA ILE A 189 19.55 2.44 -25.83
C ILE A 189 18.90 3.52 -26.71
N GLY A 190 19.20 4.80 -26.48
CA GLY A 190 18.66 5.93 -27.25
C GLY A 190 17.18 6.22 -27.00
N PHE A 191 16.61 5.75 -25.88
CA PHE A 191 15.22 5.99 -25.50
C PHE A 191 15.11 7.24 -24.62
N GLN A 192 14.60 8.33 -25.18
CA GLN A 192 14.19 9.51 -24.41
C GLN A 192 12.67 9.49 -24.22
N PRO A 193 12.15 9.34 -22.99
CA PRO A 193 10.72 9.46 -22.76
C PRO A 193 10.28 10.90 -23.01
N TYR A 194 9.58 11.12 -24.11
CA TYR A 194 8.95 12.40 -24.40
C TYR A 194 7.71 12.54 -23.53
N ALA A 195 7.66 13.62 -22.75
CA ALA A 195 6.54 14.07 -21.91
C ALA A 195 6.22 13.17 -20.70
N THR A 196 6.63 13.61 -19.51
CA THR A 196 5.73 13.65 -18.32
C THR A 196 6.35 14.56 -17.27
N THR A 197 5.53 15.45 -16.71
CA THR A 197 5.78 16.08 -15.41
C THR A 197 5.82 14.99 -14.34
N GLN A 198 6.70 15.13 -13.34
CA GLN A 198 6.99 14.14 -12.29
C GLN A 198 5.80 13.60 -11.46
N ASP A 199 4.57 14.07 -11.73
CA ASP A 199 3.43 13.97 -10.80
C ASP A 199 2.23 13.15 -11.32
N GLN A 200 2.34 12.45 -12.45
CA GLN A 200 1.31 11.50 -12.90
C GLN A 200 1.87 10.09 -13.11
N SER A 201 1.37 9.15 -12.31
CA SER A 201 1.63 7.72 -12.46
C SER A 201 0.86 7.18 -13.66
N ASP A 202 1.45 7.27 -14.86
CA ASP A 202 0.92 6.62 -16.05
C ASP A 202 1.16 5.09 -15.96
N PRO A 203 0.11 4.26 -15.91
CA PRO A 203 0.25 2.81 -15.83
C PRO A 203 0.94 2.19 -17.06
N ILE A 204 0.88 2.84 -18.23
CA ILE A 204 1.60 2.42 -19.44
C ILE A 204 3.09 2.69 -19.27
N LEU A 205 3.46 3.88 -18.80
CA LEU A 205 4.85 4.24 -18.52
C LEU A 205 5.47 3.31 -17.46
N GLU A 206 4.70 2.99 -16.42
CA GLU A 206 5.14 2.03 -15.40
C GLU A 206 5.30 0.61 -15.97
N GLY A 207 4.40 0.19 -16.87
CA GLY A 207 4.56 -1.05 -17.63
C GLY A 207 5.86 -1.08 -18.45
N ILE A 208 6.17 0.00 -19.17
CA ILE A 208 7.41 0.14 -19.96
C ILE A 208 8.65 0.09 -19.04
N ARG A 209 8.62 0.77 -17.88
CA ARG A 209 9.71 0.69 -16.89
C ARG A 209 9.96 -0.73 -16.41
N VAL A 210 8.91 -1.47 -16.06
CA VAL A 210 9.02 -2.87 -15.64
C VAL A 210 9.60 -3.75 -16.75
N LEU A 211 9.23 -3.50 -18.01
CA LEU A 211 9.78 -4.22 -19.16
C LEU A 211 11.27 -3.89 -19.36
N LEU A 212 11.68 -2.63 -19.25
CA LEU A 212 13.08 -2.20 -19.34
C LEU A 212 13.94 -2.85 -18.25
N ASP A 213 13.47 -2.85 -17.00
CA ASP A 213 14.15 -3.52 -15.88
C ASP A 213 14.39 -5.01 -16.16
N ARG A 214 13.38 -5.68 -16.73
CA ARG A 214 13.46 -7.10 -17.02
C ARG A 214 14.40 -7.37 -18.20
N MET A 215 14.44 -6.48 -19.17
CA MET A 215 15.38 -6.52 -20.30
C MET A 215 16.82 -6.39 -19.81
N GLN A 216 17.12 -5.40 -18.97
CA GLN A 216 18.45 -5.23 -18.35
C GLN A 216 18.87 -6.45 -17.53
N LYS A 217 17.96 -7.02 -16.73
CA LYS A 217 18.24 -8.22 -15.95
C LYS A 217 18.51 -9.43 -16.84
N ASN A 218 17.80 -9.57 -17.95
CA ASN A 218 18.03 -10.63 -18.92
C ASN A 218 19.38 -10.45 -19.64
N GLU A 219 19.73 -9.23 -20.03
CA GLU A 219 21.02 -8.94 -20.66
C GLU A 219 22.20 -9.25 -19.72
N LYS A 220 22.12 -8.83 -18.45
CA LYS A 220 23.11 -9.20 -17.42
C LYS A 220 23.24 -10.71 -17.27
N ARG A 221 22.11 -11.44 -17.24
CA ARG A 221 22.11 -12.91 -17.16
C ARG A 221 22.74 -13.55 -18.40
N MET A 222 22.43 -13.04 -19.59
CA MET A 222 23.01 -13.53 -20.84
C MET A 222 24.51 -13.32 -20.87
N ASN A 223 24.98 -12.14 -20.48
CA ASN A 223 26.42 -11.82 -20.40
C ASN A 223 27.15 -12.74 -19.40
N ILE A 224 26.56 -12.99 -18.22
CA ILE A 224 27.10 -13.95 -17.25
C ILE A 224 27.16 -15.36 -17.86
N LEU A 225 26.10 -15.79 -18.55
CA LEU A 225 26.04 -17.11 -19.17
C LEU A 225 27.10 -17.27 -20.26
N CYS A 226 27.25 -16.28 -21.14
CA CYS A 226 28.31 -16.21 -22.14
C CYS A 226 29.71 -16.22 -21.50
N GLN A 227 29.90 -15.48 -20.41
CA GLN A 227 31.17 -15.50 -19.67
C GLN A 227 31.48 -16.90 -19.12
N ARG A 228 30.51 -17.57 -18.49
CA ARG A 228 30.68 -18.94 -18.00
C ARG A 228 30.93 -19.94 -19.12
N LEU A 229 30.27 -19.78 -20.27
CA LEU A 229 30.51 -20.62 -21.44
C LEU A 229 31.92 -20.42 -22.00
N SER A 230 32.45 -19.20 -21.99
CA SER A 230 33.84 -18.92 -22.41
C SER A 230 34.88 -19.56 -21.49
N GLU A 231 34.56 -19.78 -20.21
CA GLU A 231 35.41 -20.49 -19.26
C GLU A 231 35.39 -22.02 -19.50
N LEU A 232 34.30 -22.56 -20.06
CA LEU A 232 34.09 -23.99 -20.28
C LEU A 232 34.53 -24.47 -21.67
N ASP A 233 34.36 -23.64 -22.69
CA ASP A 233 34.71 -23.94 -24.09
C ASP A 233 35.71 -22.90 -24.62
N PRO A 234 36.99 -23.28 -24.82
CA PRO A 234 38.02 -22.40 -25.38
C PRO A 234 37.74 -21.93 -26.82
N THR A 235 36.81 -22.57 -27.52
CA THR A 235 36.39 -22.19 -28.87
C THR A 235 35.23 -21.20 -28.87
N PHE A 236 34.54 -21.03 -27.74
CA PHE A 236 33.48 -20.05 -27.57
C PHE A 236 34.06 -18.64 -27.51
N LYS A 237 33.89 -17.87 -28.59
CA LYS A 237 34.21 -16.44 -28.61
C LYS A 237 33.02 -15.68 -28.01
N PRO A 238 33.16 -15.08 -26.81
CA PRO A 238 32.13 -14.17 -26.33
C PRO A 238 31.99 -13.04 -27.35
N GLN A 239 30.77 -12.76 -27.81
CA GLN A 239 30.50 -11.50 -28.48
C GLN A 239 30.78 -10.40 -27.45
N GLY A 240 31.95 -9.78 -27.56
CA GLY A 240 32.46 -8.84 -26.58
C GLY A 240 31.50 -7.68 -26.39
N GLY A 241 31.08 -7.48 -25.14
CA GLY A 241 30.45 -6.25 -24.70
C GLY A 241 31.40 -5.07 -24.94
N LYS A 242 31.08 -4.27 -25.95
CA LYS A 242 31.31 -2.82 -26.10
C LYS A 242 30.91 -2.45 -27.53
N ASN A 243 29.84 -1.67 -27.67
CA ASN A 243 29.42 -0.99 -28.91
C ASN A 243 29.78 -1.74 -30.20
N GLN A 244 29.12 -2.85 -30.49
CA GLN A 244 28.97 -3.19 -31.91
C GLN A 244 28.00 -2.16 -32.49
N PRO A 245 28.42 -1.33 -33.47
CA PRO A 245 27.46 -0.52 -34.19
C PRO A 245 26.41 -1.48 -34.74
N LEU A 246 25.12 -1.13 -34.52
CA LEU A 246 23.97 -1.84 -35.06
C LEU A 246 24.31 -2.33 -36.47
N SER A 247 24.03 -3.60 -36.74
CA SER A 247 24.28 -4.18 -38.05
C SER A 247 23.58 -3.33 -39.11
N LYS A 248 24.09 -3.34 -40.34
CA LYS A 248 23.47 -2.56 -41.43
C LYS A 248 22.00 -2.92 -41.64
N GLU A 249 21.60 -4.13 -41.27
CA GLU A 249 20.22 -4.59 -41.32
C GLU A 249 19.39 -4.01 -40.16
N GLU A 250 19.94 -3.98 -38.95
CA GLU A 250 19.28 -3.40 -37.77
C GLU A 250 19.09 -1.87 -37.92
N LEU A 251 20.10 -1.16 -38.44
CA LEU A 251 19.98 0.26 -38.76
C LEU A 251 18.88 0.52 -39.80
N LYS A 252 18.77 -0.35 -40.79
CA LYS A 252 17.75 -0.24 -41.84
C LYS A 252 16.34 -0.46 -41.29
N ILE A 253 16.17 -1.42 -40.38
CA ILE A 253 14.90 -1.67 -39.69
C ILE A 253 14.50 -0.47 -38.84
N ILE A 254 15.44 0.12 -38.08
CA ILE A 254 15.16 1.29 -37.24
C ILE A 254 14.75 2.49 -38.09
N GLU A 255 15.41 2.70 -39.24
CA GLU A 255 15.09 3.79 -40.15
C GLU A 255 13.72 3.60 -40.85
N GLU A 256 13.35 2.35 -41.14
CA GLU A 256 12.05 1.98 -41.71
C GLU A 256 10.92 2.19 -40.70
N VAL A 257 11.10 1.73 -39.45
CA VAL A 257 10.15 1.96 -38.34
C VAL A 257 9.99 3.46 -38.07
N ARG A 258 11.09 4.22 -38.07
CA ARG A 258 11.04 5.68 -37.88
C ARG A 258 10.20 6.37 -38.97
N ARG A 259 10.37 5.97 -40.23
CA ARG A 259 9.57 6.51 -41.35
C ARG A 259 8.09 6.18 -41.21
N GLU A 260 7.75 4.96 -40.78
CA GLU A 260 6.37 4.58 -40.54
C GLU A 260 5.73 5.38 -39.40
N CYS A 261 6.45 5.59 -38.29
CA CYS A 261 5.98 6.42 -37.19
C CYS A 261 5.79 7.89 -37.58
N GLU A 262 6.72 8.47 -38.34
CA GLU A 262 6.61 9.84 -38.85
C GLU A 262 5.44 9.99 -39.84
N ALA A 263 5.17 8.96 -40.65
CA ALA A 263 4.02 8.93 -41.56
C ALA A 263 2.69 8.85 -40.81
N GLN A 264 2.60 8.00 -39.77
CA GLN A 264 1.41 7.89 -38.92
C GLN A 264 1.15 9.16 -38.10
N SER A 265 2.20 9.82 -37.62
CA SER A 265 2.10 11.10 -36.92
C SER A 265 1.51 12.20 -37.81
N LYS A 266 1.89 12.25 -39.10
CA LYS A 266 1.35 13.24 -40.04
C LYS A 266 -0.13 13.03 -40.34
N ILE A 267 -0.57 11.78 -40.41
CA ILE A 267 -1.98 11.41 -40.65
C ILE A 267 -2.88 11.77 -39.45
N SER A 268 -2.36 11.78 -38.22
CA SER A 268 -3.11 12.21 -37.03
C SER A 268 -3.23 13.73 -36.85
N THR A 269 -2.54 14.54 -37.66
CA THR A 269 -2.54 16.02 -37.58
C THR A 269 -3.34 16.72 -38.69
N THR A 270 -4.08 15.97 -39.49
CA THR A 270 -5.10 16.45 -40.45
C THR A 270 -6.47 15.93 -40.06
#